data_AF-A0A8K0AIH5-F1
#
_entry.id   AF-A0A8K0AIH5-F1
#
_cell.length_a   1.000
_cell.length_b   1.000
_cell.length_c   1.000
_cell.angle_alpha   90.00
_cell.angle_beta   90.00
_cell.angle_gamma   90.00
#
_symmetry.space_group_name_H-M   'P 1'
#
loop_
_entity.id
_entity.type
_entity.pdbx_description
1 polymer ?
#
loop_
_entity_poly.entity_id
_entity_poly.type
_entity_poly.pdbx_seq_one_letter_code
_entity_poly.pdbx_strand_id
1 'polypeptide(L)'
;MAPRFILATWLFVTFVFLCSAQSVCKPPPEEKCACNQVVNVGTDDGLKSELDRLKTVVEQLSQKTANWSEARVSTLEEQLAQEQTIRAEMEVTINRIQETLDAHLQDTTTQQGELAEKLKTDLCTATPKLGELFHVQSPAGEYKYDLDEARQACAEQNASLASYHQLLAAWQDGLEKCACGWLSDGTRQYPMQTDRGQGCGGRAGIITCEHNSSNAWCYRGLSVCD
;
A
#
# COMPACT_ATOMS: atom_id res chain seq x y z
N MET A 1 -9.57 -27.84 -40.75
CA MET A 1 -10.22 -28.70 -39.74
C MET A 1 -11.47 -27.97 -39.27
N ALA A 2 -12.61 -28.36 -39.84
CA ALA A 2 -13.93 -27.84 -39.47
C ALA A 2 -14.32 -28.31 -38.06
N PRO A 3 -15.17 -27.55 -37.35
CA PRO A 3 -15.18 -27.52 -35.91
C PRO A 3 -16.03 -28.64 -35.31
N ARG A 4 -15.49 -29.34 -34.31
CA ARG A 4 -16.18 -30.31 -33.45
C ARG A 4 -17.32 -29.70 -32.60
N PHE A 5 -17.60 -28.41 -32.74
CA PHE A 5 -18.62 -27.68 -31.99
C PHE A 5 -20.02 -27.68 -32.62
N ILE A 6 -20.17 -28.11 -33.89
CA ILE A 6 -21.50 -28.12 -34.57
C ILE A 6 -22.33 -29.37 -34.22
N LEU A 7 -21.69 -30.50 -33.86
CA LEU A 7 -22.42 -31.71 -33.48
C LEU A 7 -23.06 -31.62 -32.08
N ALA A 8 -22.43 -30.93 -31.13
CA ALA A 8 -22.91 -30.85 -29.76
C ALA A 8 -24.16 -29.96 -29.64
N THR A 9 -24.24 -28.88 -30.41
CA THR A 9 -25.41 -27.99 -30.43
C THR A 9 -26.60 -28.61 -31.15
N TRP A 10 -26.37 -29.41 -32.20
CA TRP A 10 -27.44 -30.20 -32.85
C TRP A 10 -28.02 -31.29 -31.94
N LEU A 11 -27.19 -31.94 -31.13
CA LEU A 11 -27.64 -32.94 -30.15
C LEU A 11 -28.45 -32.32 -29.00
N PHE A 12 -28.08 -31.14 -28.51
CA PHE A 12 -28.85 -30.47 -27.44
C PHE A 12 -30.20 -29.92 -27.94
N VAL A 13 -30.27 -29.35 -29.15
CA VAL A 13 -31.53 -28.80 -29.70
C VAL A 13 -32.54 -29.91 -30.03
N THR A 14 -32.07 -31.08 -30.50
CA THR A 14 -32.96 -32.24 -30.72
C THR A 14 -33.44 -32.88 -29.42
N PHE A 15 -32.61 -32.90 -28.36
CA PHE A 15 -32.99 -33.44 -27.06
C PHE A 15 -34.05 -32.59 -26.35
N VAL A 16 -33.96 -31.25 -26.45
CA VAL A 16 -34.97 -30.34 -25.89
C VAL A 16 -36.30 -30.45 -26.64
N PHE A 17 -36.29 -30.56 -27.98
CA PHE A 17 -37.52 -30.75 -28.77
C PHE A 17 -38.18 -32.13 -28.59
N LEU A 18 -37.42 -33.19 -28.31
CA LEU A 18 -37.95 -34.53 -28.03
C LEU A 18 -38.55 -34.67 -26.62
N CYS A 19 -38.07 -33.92 -25.63
CA CYS A 19 -38.66 -33.87 -24.29
C CYS A 19 -39.96 -33.06 -24.21
N SER A 20 -40.17 -32.08 -25.11
CA SER A 20 -41.40 -31.29 -25.13
C SER A 20 -42.59 -31.97 -25.82
N ALA A 21 -42.36 -33.04 -26.59
CA ALA A 21 -43.41 -33.74 -27.35
C ALA A 21 -44.03 -34.96 -26.63
N GLN A 22 -43.57 -35.29 -25.41
CA GLN A 22 -44.03 -36.47 -24.65
C GLN A 22 -44.78 -36.14 -23.35
N SER A 23 -45.26 -34.92 -23.15
CA SER A 23 -46.29 -34.61 -22.15
C SER A 23 -47.70 -35.07 -22.58
N VAL A 24 -47.78 -36.16 -23.37
CA VAL A 24 -49.03 -36.90 -23.58
C VAL A 24 -49.25 -37.72 -22.30
N CYS A 25 -50.18 -37.24 -21.47
CA CYS A 25 -50.63 -37.92 -20.26
C CYS A 25 -50.83 -39.43 -20.51
N LYS A 26 -49.95 -40.26 -19.95
CA LYS A 26 -50.07 -41.72 -19.95
C LYS A 26 -50.47 -42.17 -18.55
N PRO A 27 -51.73 -42.55 -18.30
CA PRO A 27 -52.11 -43.11 -17.00
C PRO A 27 -51.49 -44.51 -16.81
N PRO A 28 -51.22 -44.92 -15.56
CA PRO A 28 -50.57 -46.19 -15.23
C PRO A 28 -51.45 -47.42 -15.57
N PRO A 29 -50.87 -48.62 -15.83
CA PRO A 29 -51.56 -49.69 -16.54
C PRO A 29 -52.44 -50.62 -15.68
N GLU A 30 -52.60 -50.37 -14.38
CA GLU A 30 -53.20 -51.36 -13.46
C GLU A 30 -54.24 -50.78 -12.48
N GLU A 31 -54.45 -49.46 -12.48
CA GLU A 31 -55.65 -48.91 -11.84
C GLU A 31 -56.76 -48.94 -12.87
N LYS A 32 -57.73 -49.85 -12.67
CA LYS A 32 -59.04 -49.75 -13.29
C LYS A 32 -59.46 -48.30 -13.14
N CYS A 33 -59.52 -47.54 -14.24
CA CYS A 33 -60.31 -46.33 -14.26
C CYS A 33 -61.73 -46.78 -13.91
N ALA A 34 -62.08 -46.69 -12.62
CA ALA A 34 -63.44 -46.55 -12.23
C ALA A 34 -63.85 -45.23 -12.87
N CYS A 35 -64.33 -45.30 -14.11
CA CYS A 35 -65.34 -44.35 -14.53
C CYS A 35 -66.37 -44.47 -13.42
N ASN A 36 -66.40 -43.47 -12.52
CA ASN A 36 -67.52 -43.31 -11.63
C ASN A 36 -68.75 -43.52 -12.51
N GLN A 37 -69.64 -44.38 -12.00
CA GLN A 37 -70.93 -44.68 -12.57
C GLN A 37 -71.38 -43.47 -13.37
N VAL A 38 -71.75 -43.65 -14.65
CA VAL A 38 -72.44 -42.59 -15.40
C VAL A 38 -73.60 -42.21 -14.49
N VAL A 39 -73.40 -41.14 -13.72
CA VAL A 39 -74.47 -40.47 -13.01
C VAL A 39 -75.39 -40.22 -14.16
N ASN A 40 -76.58 -40.81 -14.12
CA ASN A 40 -77.58 -40.58 -15.13
C ASN A 40 -77.67 -39.06 -15.20
N VAL A 41 -77.03 -38.46 -16.20
CA VAL A 41 -76.87 -37.02 -16.26
C VAL A 41 -78.25 -36.63 -16.68
N GLY A 42 -79.10 -36.36 -15.69
CA GLY A 42 -80.48 -35.99 -15.91
C GLY A 42 -80.46 -34.96 -17.02
N THR A 43 -81.28 -35.17 -18.05
CA THR A 43 -81.57 -34.29 -19.21
C THR A 43 -80.43 -33.36 -19.64
N ASP A 44 -79.94 -33.39 -20.88
CA ASP A 44 -78.85 -32.54 -21.45
C ASP A 44 -78.63 -31.13 -20.79
N ASP A 45 -79.72 -30.45 -20.43
CA ASP A 45 -79.79 -29.25 -19.58
C ASP A 45 -79.02 -29.30 -18.23
N GLY A 46 -79.04 -30.42 -17.51
CA GLY A 46 -78.34 -30.62 -16.23
C GLY A 46 -76.83 -30.71 -16.37
N LEU A 47 -76.34 -31.33 -17.45
CA LEU A 47 -74.90 -31.35 -17.80
C LEU A 47 -74.41 -29.94 -18.14
N LYS A 48 -75.23 -29.21 -18.91
CA LYS A 48 -74.96 -27.84 -19.31
C LYS A 48 -74.91 -26.90 -18.09
N SER A 49 -75.79 -27.10 -17.12
CA SER A 49 -75.78 -26.38 -15.84
C SER A 49 -74.49 -26.62 -15.05
N GLU A 50 -74.02 -27.86 -14.93
CA GLU A 50 -72.75 -28.16 -14.22
C GLU A 50 -71.52 -27.64 -14.98
N LEU A 51 -71.53 -27.68 -16.32
CA LEU A 51 -70.48 -27.09 -17.13
C LEU A 51 -70.41 -25.57 -16.96
N ASP A 52 -71.55 -24.87 -16.89
CA ASP A 52 -71.60 -23.43 -16.64
C ASP A 52 -71.11 -23.08 -15.22
N ARG A 53 -71.42 -23.91 -14.22
CA ARG A 53 -70.87 -23.77 -12.86
C ARG A 53 -69.36 -23.95 -12.84
N LEU A 54 -68.84 -25.00 -13.48
CA LEU A 54 -67.40 -25.24 -13.60
C LEU A 54 -66.69 -24.09 -14.32
N LYS A 55 -67.27 -23.59 -15.42
CA LYS A 55 -66.73 -22.44 -16.16
C LYS A 55 -66.62 -21.20 -15.27
N THR A 56 -67.63 -20.96 -14.43
CA THR A 56 -67.61 -19.85 -13.46
C THR A 56 -66.49 -20.01 -12.43
N VAL A 57 -66.31 -21.22 -11.88
CA VAL A 57 -65.24 -21.49 -10.90
C VAL A 57 -63.85 -21.33 -11.53
N VAL A 58 -63.67 -21.82 -12.76
CA VAL A 58 -62.40 -21.66 -13.50
C VAL A 58 -62.08 -20.19 -13.74
N GLU A 59 -63.07 -19.39 -14.14
CA GLU A 59 -62.88 -17.95 -14.35
C GLU A 59 -62.52 -17.22 -13.04
N GLN A 60 -63.19 -17.55 -11.93
CA GLN A 60 -62.87 -17.00 -10.62
C GLN A 60 -61.46 -17.36 -10.14
N LEU A 61 -61.02 -18.61 -10.36
CA LEU A 61 -59.67 -19.03 -10.04
C LEU A 61 -58.62 -18.35 -10.93
N SER A 62 -58.93 -18.16 -12.21
CA SER A 62 -58.08 -17.43 -13.15
C SER A 62 -57.85 -15.99 -12.66
N GLN A 63 -58.92 -15.27 -12.35
CA GLN A 63 -58.84 -13.91 -11.80
C GLN A 63 -58.12 -13.86 -10.45
N LYS A 64 -58.41 -14.80 -9.56
CA LYS A 64 -57.74 -14.84 -8.25
C LYS A 64 -56.23 -15.07 -8.39
N THR A 65 -55.83 -15.93 -9.33
CA THR A 65 -54.42 -16.18 -9.65
C THR A 65 -53.75 -14.94 -10.24
N ALA A 66 -54.41 -14.26 -11.18
CA ALA A 66 -53.94 -13.01 -11.78
C ALA A 66 -53.75 -11.91 -10.72
N ASN A 67 -54.75 -11.65 -9.88
CA ASN A 67 -54.65 -10.66 -8.80
C ASN A 67 -53.55 -11.00 -7.79
N TRP A 68 -53.39 -12.27 -7.43
CA TRP A 68 -52.28 -12.71 -6.56
C TRP A 68 -50.92 -12.47 -7.20
N SER A 69 -50.80 -12.68 -8.52
CA SER A 69 -49.55 -12.43 -9.24
C SER A 69 -49.21 -10.95 -9.31
N GLU A 70 -50.19 -10.09 -9.59
CA GLU A 70 -50.01 -8.64 -9.66
C GLU A 70 -49.61 -8.05 -8.30
N ALA A 71 -50.30 -8.45 -7.22
CA ALA A 71 -49.96 -8.02 -5.87
C ALA A 71 -48.52 -8.40 -5.47
N ARG A 72 -48.06 -9.60 -5.84
CA ARG A 72 -46.68 -10.01 -5.57
C ARG A 72 -45.67 -9.21 -6.39
N VAL A 73 -45.97 -8.91 -7.65
CA VAL A 73 -45.10 -8.10 -8.52
C VAL A 73 -44.98 -6.68 -7.96
N SER A 74 -46.09 -6.03 -7.60
CA SER A 74 -46.04 -4.67 -7.03
C SER A 74 -45.24 -4.62 -5.73
N THR A 75 -45.35 -5.66 -4.89
CA THR A 75 -44.57 -5.75 -3.64
C THR A 75 -43.06 -5.90 -3.94
N LEU A 76 -42.69 -6.69 -4.95
CA LEU A 76 -41.29 -6.89 -5.34
C LEU A 76 -40.69 -5.63 -5.99
N GLU A 77 -41.47 -4.88 -6.78
CA GLU A 77 -41.03 -3.61 -7.35
C GLU A 77 -40.76 -2.56 -6.27
N GLU A 78 -41.61 -2.48 -5.24
CA GLU A 78 -41.39 -1.61 -4.08
C GLU A 78 -40.13 -2.01 -3.31
N GLN A 79 -39.92 -3.31 -3.08
CA GLN A 79 -38.70 -3.83 -2.44
C GLN A 79 -37.44 -3.52 -3.26
N LEU A 80 -37.50 -3.68 -4.58
CA LEU A 80 -36.39 -3.38 -5.46
C LEU A 80 -36.05 -1.88 -5.45
N ALA A 81 -37.06 -1.01 -5.48
CA ALA A 81 -36.88 0.44 -5.37
C ALA A 81 -36.25 0.82 -4.02
N GLN A 82 -36.66 0.15 -2.94
CA GLN A 82 -36.06 0.33 -1.62
C GLN A 82 -34.59 -0.12 -1.59
N GLU A 83 -34.26 -1.30 -2.14
CA GLU A 83 -32.88 -1.78 -2.20
C GLU A 83 -31.98 -0.86 -3.02
N GLN A 84 -32.48 -0.36 -4.16
CA GLN A 84 -31.76 0.61 -4.99
C GLN A 84 -31.47 1.91 -4.23
N THR A 85 -32.43 2.39 -3.44
CA THR A 85 -32.25 3.57 -2.60
C THR A 85 -31.18 3.34 -1.53
N ILE A 86 -31.26 2.21 -0.81
CA ILE A 86 -30.26 1.83 0.21
C ILE A 86 -28.86 1.70 -0.40
N ARG A 87 -28.75 1.10 -1.59
CA ARG A 87 -27.47 0.96 -2.31
C ARG A 87 -26.86 2.31 -2.63
N ALA A 88 -27.67 3.25 -3.14
CA ALA A 88 -27.20 4.60 -3.46
C ALA A 88 -26.72 5.37 -2.21
N GLU A 89 -27.46 5.29 -1.10
CA GLU A 89 -27.05 5.90 0.18
C GLU A 89 -25.75 5.28 0.73
N MET A 90 -25.60 3.97 0.57
CA MET A 90 -24.40 3.26 0.98
C MET A 90 -23.19 3.67 0.14
N GLU A 91 -23.33 3.85 -1.17
CA GLU A 91 -22.27 4.36 -2.04
C GLU A 91 -21.84 5.77 -1.63
N VAL A 92 -22.78 6.65 -1.29
CA VAL A 92 -22.47 7.99 -0.77
C VAL A 92 -21.65 7.89 0.52
N THR A 93 -22.03 6.99 1.43
CA THR A 93 -21.33 6.79 2.70
C THR A 93 -19.92 6.25 2.49
N ILE A 94 -19.76 5.25 1.61
CA ILE A 94 -18.46 4.68 1.24
C ILE A 94 -17.55 5.76 0.67
N ASN A 95 -18.04 6.58 -0.25
CA ASN A 95 -17.26 7.64 -0.85
C ASN A 95 -16.79 8.66 0.20
N ARG A 96 -17.66 9.04 1.13
CA ARG A 96 -17.31 9.97 2.22
C ARG A 96 -16.26 9.38 3.18
N ILE A 97 -16.37 8.09 3.48
CA ILE A 97 -15.37 7.37 4.30
C ILE A 97 -14.03 7.35 3.57
N GLN A 98 -14.04 7.05 2.28
CA GLN A 98 -12.82 7.04 1.46
C GLN A 98 -12.13 8.41 1.46
N GLU A 99 -12.87 9.50 1.24
CA GLU A 99 -12.33 10.86 1.30
C GLU A 99 -11.72 11.20 2.67
N THR A 100 -12.36 10.77 3.75
CA THR A 100 -11.86 10.99 5.12
C THR A 100 -10.57 10.19 5.37
N LEU A 101 -10.52 8.95 4.89
CA LEU A 101 -9.35 8.09 5.00
C LEU A 101 -8.17 8.67 4.22
N ASP A 102 -8.40 9.10 2.98
CA ASP A 102 -7.38 9.70 2.12
C ASP A 102 -6.82 11.00 2.75
N ALA A 103 -7.69 11.83 3.33
CA ALA A 103 -7.26 13.01 4.07
C ALA A 103 -6.39 12.67 5.30
N HIS A 104 -6.76 11.65 6.07
CA HIS A 104 -6.01 11.24 7.26
C HIS A 104 -4.66 10.60 6.92
N LEU A 105 -4.59 9.82 5.83
CA LEU A 105 -3.34 9.28 5.31
C LEU A 105 -2.40 10.40 4.85
N GLN A 106 -2.92 11.40 4.17
CA GLN A 106 -2.14 12.55 3.72
C GLN A 106 -1.60 13.38 4.90
N ASP A 107 -2.44 13.65 5.91
CA ASP A 107 -2.02 14.37 7.13
C ASP A 107 -0.94 13.60 7.89
N THR A 108 -1.12 12.29 8.07
CA THR A 108 -0.12 11.41 8.72
C THR A 108 1.21 11.45 7.98
N THR A 109 1.18 11.35 6.65
CA THR A 109 2.39 11.40 5.81
C THR A 109 3.10 12.75 5.93
N THR A 110 2.32 13.84 5.98
CA THR A 110 2.84 15.20 6.14
C THR A 110 3.52 15.37 7.49
N GLN A 111 2.84 14.96 8.58
CA GLN A 111 3.39 15.01 9.93
C GLN A 111 4.66 14.17 10.08
N GLN A 112 4.71 13.00 9.44
CA GLN A 112 5.92 12.16 9.41
C GLN A 112 7.08 12.87 8.72
N GLY A 113 6.83 13.52 7.58
CA GLY A 113 7.85 14.29 6.86
C GLY A 113 8.37 15.47 7.67
N GLU A 114 7.47 16.26 8.27
CA GLU A 114 7.83 17.39 9.12
C GLU A 114 8.63 16.97 10.35
N LEU A 115 8.23 15.87 11.00
CA LEU A 115 8.96 15.34 12.15
C LEU A 115 10.35 14.83 11.75
N ALA A 116 10.47 14.16 10.61
CA ALA A 116 11.75 13.68 10.09
C ALA A 116 12.70 14.84 9.78
N GLU A 117 12.23 15.89 9.12
CA GLU A 117 13.02 17.08 8.82
C GLU A 117 13.42 17.85 10.08
N LYS A 118 12.50 17.96 11.06
CA LYS A 118 12.80 18.57 12.35
C LYS A 118 13.88 17.77 13.08
N LEU A 119 13.76 16.44 13.11
CA LEU A 119 14.75 15.57 13.73
C LEU A 119 16.12 15.68 13.03
N LYS A 120 16.15 15.68 11.69
CA LYS A 120 17.38 15.90 10.90
C LYS A 120 18.02 17.24 11.27
N THR A 121 17.24 18.32 11.30
CA THR A 121 17.72 19.66 11.63
C THR A 121 18.26 19.75 13.05
N ASP A 122 17.49 19.26 14.04
CA ASP A 122 17.91 19.26 15.45
C ASP A 122 19.18 18.45 15.63
N LEU A 123 19.28 17.28 15.00
CA LEU A 123 20.45 16.40 15.04
C LEU A 123 21.68 17.10 14.45
N CYS A 124 21.60 17.62 13.23
CA CYS A 124 22.72 18.25 12.55
C CYS A 124 23.13 19.59 13.19
N THR A 125 22.19 20.31 13.81
CA THR A 125 22.47 21.57 14.53
C THR A 125 23.10 21.29 15.90
N ALA A 126 22.65 20.24 16.58
CA ALA A 126 23.06 19.97 17.96
C ALA A 126 24.51 19.53 18.10
N THR A 127 25.23 19.13 17.04
CA THR A 127 26.63 18.73 17.26
C THR A 127 27.55 18.73 16.04
N PRO A 128 28.73 19.41 16.10
CA PRO A 128 29.88 19.11 15.23
C PRO A 128 30.53 17.75 15.53
N LYS A 129 29.91 16.91 16.38
CA LYS A 129 30.37 15.55 16.74
C LYS A 129 29.79 14.43 15.85
N LEU A 130 28.85 14.75 14.97
CA LEU A 130 28.19 13.75 14.13
C LEU A 130 28.99 13.53 12.85
N GLY A 131 30.15 12.93 13.01
CA GLY A 131 31.07 12.64 11.92
C GLY A 131 32.35 12.02 12.44
N GLU A 132 33.18 11.62 11.49
CA GLU A 132 34.46 10.98 11.77
C GLU A 132 35.59 11.98 11.53
N LEU A 133 36.38 12.24 12.58
CA LEU A 133 37.65 12.93 12.47
C LEU A 133 38.75 11.90 12.23
N PHE A 134 39.50 12.07 11.15
CA PHE A 134 40.61 11.18 10.81
C PHE A 134 41.79 11.99 10.22
N HIS A 135 42.95 11.34 10.16
CA HIS A 135 44.19 11.97 9.75
C HIS A 135 44.70 11.34 8.46
N VAL A 136 44.98 12.17 7.45
CA VAL A 136 45.46 11.73 6.14
C VAL A 136 46.90 12.19 5.93
N GLN A 137 47.77 11.24 5.61
CA GLN A 137 49.18 11.50 5.27
C GLN A 137 49.38 11.57 3.76
N SER A 138 50.39 12.31 3.31
CA SER A 138 50.76 12.36 1.89
C SER A 138 51.37 11.05 1.38
N PRO A 139 50.95 10.56 0.20
CA PRO A 139 51.60 9.44 -0.47
C PRO A 139 53.09 9.68 -0.77
N ALA A 140 53.51 10.94 -0.91
CA ALA A 140 54.89 11.33 -1.19
C ALA A 140 55.80 11.32 0.07
N GLY A 141 55.25 11.00 1.24
CA GLY A 141 55.96 10.95 2.52
C GLY A 141 55.27 11.74 3.63
N GLU A 142 55.80 11.66 4.85
CA GLU A 142 55.25 12.39 6.00
C GLU A 142 55.46 13.92 5.85
N TYR A 143 54.43 14.69 6.22
CA TYR A 143 54.44 16.16 6.22
C TYR A 143 54.77 16.79 4.86
N LYS A 144 54.08 16.35 3.80
CA LYS A 144 54.32 16.82 2.43
C LYS A 144 53.17 17.59 1.79
N TYR A 145 52.01 17.69 2.44
CA TYR A 145 50.93 18.51 1.91
C TYR A 145 51.17 20.00 2.17
N ASP A 146 50.93 20.83 1.17
CA ASP A 146 50.48 22.21 1.38
C ASP A 146 48.97 22.26 1.74
N LEU A 147 48.42 23.46 1.94
CA LEU A 147 47.03 23.62 2.35
C LEU A 147 46.03 23.14 1.27
N ASP A 148 46.33 23.40 0.00
CA ASP A 148 45.43 23.08 -1.09
C ASP A 148 45.47 21.58 -1.40
N GLU A 149 46.65 20.96 -1.36
CA GLU A 149 46.83 19.51 -1.43
C GLU A 149 46.15 18.81 -0.26
N ALA A 150 46.26 19.34 0.96
CA ALA A 150 45.55 18.80 2.12
C ALA A 150 44.02 18.86 1.95
N ARG A 151 43.51 19.96 1.38
CA ARG A 151 42.08 20.09 1.07
C ARG A 151 41.64 19.05 0.04
N GLN A 152 42.43 18.88 -1.03
CA GLN A 152 42.14 17.89 -2.05
C GLN A 152 42.20 16.46 -1.49
N ALA A 153 43.19 16.13 -0.66
CA ALA A 153 43.32 14.82 -0.05
C ALA A 153 42.12 14.47 0.85
N CYS A 154 41.56 15.43 1.59
CA CYS A 154 40.31 15.20 2.31
C CYS A 154 39.12 15.00 1.35
N ALA A 155 39.02 15.79 0.28
CA ALA A 155 37.94 15.69 -0.69
C ALA A 155 37.91 14.33 -1.40
N GLU A 156 39.07 13.77 -1.74
CA GLU A 156 39.21 12.42 -2.31
C GLU A 156 38.70 11.31 -1.37
N GLN A 157 38.61 11.59 -0.07
CA GLN A 157 38.05 10.70 0.95
C GLN A 157 36.58 11.03 1.28
N ASN A 158 35.89 11.82 0.44
CA ASN A 158 34.55 12.34 0.71
C ASN A 158 34.47 13.07 2.06
N ALA A 159 35.46 13.91 2.34
CA ALA A 159 35.58 14.67 3.57
C ALA A 159 36.04 16.11 3.28
N SER A 160 35.91 16.99 4.26
CA SER A 160 36.51 18.33 4.22
C SER A 160 37.65 18.42 5.23
N LEU A 161 38.47 19.47 5.14
CA LEU A 161 39.42 19.75 6.23
C LEU A 161 38.64 19.98 7.52
N ALA A 162 39.11 19.38 8.60
CA ALA A 162 38.50 19.52 9.90
C ALA A 162 38.66 20.96 10.42
N SER A 163 37.63 21.44 11.11
CA SER A 163 37.71 22.67 11.89
C SER A 163 38.46 22.45 13.20
N TYR A 164 38.97 23.55 13.78
CA TYR A 164 39.54 23.54 15.12
C TYR A 164 38.58 22.94 16.17
N HIS A 165 37.29 23.28 16.09
CA HIS A 165 36.29 22.78 17.04
C HIS A 165 36.09 21.27 16.96
N GLN A 166 36.15 20.68 15.76
CA GLN A 166 36.09 19.22 15.58
C GLN A 166 37.33 18.53 16.15
N LEU A 167 38.53 19.10 15.92
CA LEU A 167 39.77 18.60 16.52
C LEU A 167 39.74 18.71 18.06
N LEU A 168 39.23 19.84 18.59
CA LEU A 168 39.06 20.08 20.02
C LEU A 168 38.11 19.09 20.67
N ALA A 169 36.96 18.83 20.06
CA ALA A 169 36.01 17.84 20.55
C ALA A 169 36.64 16.44 20.59
N ALA A 170 37.32 16.03 19.52
CA ALA A 170 37.99 14.74 19.48
C ALA A 170 39.10 14.63 20.53
N TRP A 171 39.88 15.71 20.74
CA TRP A 171 40.85 15.78 21.84
C TRP A 171 40.17 15.69 23.20
N GLN A 172 39.07 16.39 23.46
CA GLN A 172 38.34 16.24 24.74
C GLN A 172 37.84 14.80 24.96
N ASP A 173 37.53 14.08 23.88
CA ASP A 173 37.06 12.70 23.90
C ASP A 173 38.20 11.65 23.93
N GLY A 174 39.48 12.06 24.03
CA GLY A 174 40.60 11.12 24.20
C GLY A 174 41.64 11.11 23.08
N LEU A 175 41.43 11.85 21.97
CA LEU A 175 42.34 11.80 20.82
C LEU A 175 43.74 12.32 21.19
N GLU A 176 44.74 11.47 20.96
CA GLU A 176 46.16 11.81 21.04
C GLU A 176 46.87 11.31 19.78
N LYS A 177 47.46 12.23 19.01
CA LYS A 177 48.27 11.89 17.84
C LYS A 177 49.36 12.94 17.65
N CYS A 178 50.60 12.51 17.83
CA CYS A 178 51.77 13.33 17.55
C CYS A 178 52.05 13.39 16.03
N ALA A 179 51.16 14.05 15.30
CA ALA A 179 51.31 14.31 13.88
C ALA A 179 50.61 15.62 13.49
N CYS A 180 51.40 16.59 13.04
CA CYS A 180 50.91 17.84 12.51
C CYS A 180 50.00 17.62 11.31
N GLY A 181 48.83 18.27 11.31
CA GLY A 181 47.90 18.27 10.19
C GLY A 181 47.27 19.64 9.94
N TRP A 182 47.00 19.95 8.68
CA TRP A 182 46.25 21.13 8.27
C TRP A 182 44.80 21.08 8.76
N LEU A 183 44.26 22.23 9.15
CA LEU A 183 42.87 22.48 9.49
C LEU A 183 42.22 23.44 8.49
N SER A 184 40.89 23.54 8.54
CA SER A 184 40.08 24.34 7.61
C SER A 184 40.40 25.84 7.64
N ASP A 185 40.91 26.35 8.77
CA ASP A 185 41.34 27.74 8.95
C ASP A 185 42.77 28.03 8.47
N GLY A 186 43.44 27.02 7.89
CA GLY A 186 44.82 27.13 7.41
C GLY A 186 45.88 27.01 8.51
N THR A 187 45.48 26.74 9.75
CA THR A 187 46.43 26.40 10.81
C THR A 187 46.89 24.95 10.70
N ARG A 188 48.02 24.62 11.33
CA ARG A 188 48.56 23.26 11.41
C ARG A 188 48.70 22.89 12.85
N GLN A 189 48.07 21.81 13.28
CA GLN A 189 47.99 21.46 14.69
C GLN A 189 48.00 19.95 14.91
N TYR A 190 48.31 19.52 16.14
CA TYR A 190 48.19 18.13 16.57
C TYR A 190 47.72 18.04 18.04
N PRO A 191 46.86 17.07 18.38
CA PRO A 191 46.32 16.90 19.72
C PRO A 191 47.19 15.96 20.59
N MET A 192 47.50 16.38 21.82
CA MET A 192 48.24 15.60 22.82
C MET A 192 47.46 15.53 24.14
N GLN A 193 47.22 14.35 24.69
CA GLN A 193 46.63 14.18 26.04
C GLN A 193 47.68 14.20 27.13
N THR A 194 48.88 13.76 26.80
CA THR A 194 49.99 13.53 27.71
C THR A 194 51.24 14.24 27.22
N ASP A 195 52.11 14.61 28.15
CA ASP A 195 53.44 15.09 27.83
C ASP A 195 54.34 13.91 27.45
N ARG A 196 54.63 13.77 26.15
CA ARG A 196 55.54 12.75 25.60
C ARG A 196 56.97 13.27 25.38
N GLY A 197 57.32 14.44 25.91
CA GLY A 197 58.64 15.06 25.74
C GLY A 197 58.82 15.82 24.41
N GLN A 198 60.07 16.17 24.09
CA GLN A 198 60.41 17.19 23.08
C GLN A 198 59.97 16.85 21.63
N GLY A 199 59.78 15.57 21.29
CA GLY A 199 59.33 15.18 19.95
C GLY A 199 57.87 15.49 19.63
N CYS A 200 57.06 15.77 20.66
CA CYS A 200 55.60 15.98 20.56
C CYS A 200 55.15 17.19 21.36
N GLY A 201 55.98 18.25 21.39
CA GLY A 201 55.61 19.55 21.95
C GLY A 201 55.69 19.66 23.48
N GLY A 202 56.02 18.59 24.20
CA GLY A 202 56.35 18.63 25.63
C GLY A 202 55.21 19.07 26.55
N ARG A 203 53.95 18.97 26.12
CA ARG A 203 52.76 19.35 26.91
C ARG A 203 51.49 18.68 26.40
N ALA A 204 50.45 18.66 27.24
CA ALA A 204 49.10 18.34 26.79
C ALA A 204 48.42 19.55 26.12
N GLY A 205 47.42 19.26 25.29
CA GLY A 205 46.60 20.21 24.55
C GLY A 205 46.69 20.04 23.04
N ILE A 206 46.01 20.93 22.32
CA ILE A 206 46.20 21.07 20.87
C ILE A 206 47.39 22.02 20.64
N ILE A 207 48.39 21.53 19.92
CA ILE A 207 49.67 22.19 19.75
C ILE A 207 49.83 22.61 18.29
N THR A 208 50.10 23.90 18.07
CA THR A 208 50.34 24.46 16.74
C THR A 208 51.73 24.09 16.23
N CYS A 209 51.82 23.83 14.93
CA CYS A 209 53.06 23.49 14.22
C CYS A 209 53.61 24.70 13.46
N GLU A 210 54.91 24.91 13.56
CA GLU A 210 55.63 26.01 12.89
C GLU A 210 56.41 25.52 11.65
N HIS A 211 55.78 24.65 10.85
CA HIS A 211 56.36 24.13 9.60
C HIS A 211 55.48 24.51 8.41
N ASN A 212 56.07 24.62 7.21
CA ASN A 212 55.36 25.03 6.00
C ASN A 212 54.60 23.89 5.31
N SER A 213 54.87 22.65 5.68
CA SER A 213 54.22 21.45 5.15
C SER A 213 53.73 20.56 6.30
N SER A 214 52.68 19.80 6.06
CA SER A 214 52.00 19.01 7.09
C SER A 214 51.24 17.83 6.50
N ASN A 215 50.59 17.03 7.34
CA ASN A 215 49.55 16.10 6.91
C ASN A 215 48.19 16.82 6.89
N ALA A 216 47.07 16.13 6.82
CA ALA A 216 45.73 16.72 6.87
C ALA A 216 44.87 16.12 7.99
N TRP A 217 44.15 16.96 8.71
CA TRP A 217 43.02 16.51 9.53
C TRP A 217 41.75 16.66 8.70
N CYS A 218 41.06 15.55 8.48
CA CYS A 218 39.84 15.50 7.68
C CYS A 218 38.66 15.16 8.57
N TYR A 219 37.50 15.73 8.23
CA TYR A 219 36.24 15.45 8.88
C TYR A 219 35.20 15.03 7.86
N ARG A 220 34.59 13.87 8.08
CA ARG A 220 33.47 13.36 7.30
C ARG A 220 32.20 13.47 8.14
N GLY A 221 31.26 14.31 7.72
CA GLY A 221 29.94 14.40 8.35
C GLY A 221 29.14 13.11 8.17
N LEU A 222 28.15 12.88 9.03
CA LEU A 222 27.14 11.84 8.77
C LEU A 222 26.37 12.18 7.51
N SER A 223 26.15 11.19 6.64
CA SER A 223 25.39 11.37 5.39
C SER A 223 23.94 11.82 5.57
N VAL A 224 23.39 11.66 6.77
CA VAL A 224 22.06 12.20 7.11
C VAL A 224 22.04 13.73 7.12
N CYS A 225 23.21 14.38 7.31
CA CYS A 225 23.39 15.82 7.35
C CYS A 225 23.89 16.43 6.03
N ASP A 226 24.04 15.61 4.99
CA ASP A 226 24.35 16.08 3.63
C ASP A 226 23.11 16.72 2.96
#